data_AF-A0A1G1KQW2-F1
#
_entry.id   AF-A0A1G1KQW2-F1
#
_cell.length_a   1.000
_cell.length_b   1.000
_cell.length_c   1.000
_cell.angle_alpha   90.00
_cell.angle_beta   90.00
_cell.angle_gamma   90.00
#
_symmetry.space_group_name_H-M   'P 1'
#
loop_
_entity.id
_entity.type
_entity.pdbx_description
1 polymer ?
#
loop_
_entity_poly.entity_id
_entity_poly.type
_entity_poly.pdbx_seq_one_letter_code
_entity_poly.pdbx_strand_id
1 'polypeptide(L)'
;MNKKRGFTLPEIITTVAIVGIVTSVAIPSYLQARKSANMEMVRQHMRQVGEKLTEIVGKSGKFPKQEDWWETMKTSADPDEQAITASLSAIDNLCYTTDEYSTNTARTSYRFCSAPKPDSCGNNAGNKRFCVHYDAQMSALFAPGVVGEVGMYDNIQQQPMEWMSPFAENWTTLANGTASVASKINSIADVAKWLELKAMQEYFDYYEDHGHAPSYQLWQDILSKTSYARNIYFQGNDGEWLTQIGDHLQSQGITMIVNKNPTNSIDYVNSEIDFYWETYGGPPSSWPYSSSRNLSYISEGANYYQISYEFNRPPLEQETKAEYVATNPWVQEYCQRNDCSGMGFGS
;
A
#
# COMPACT_ATOMS: atom_id res chain seq x y z
N MET A 1 65.95 26.17 -9.52
CA MET A 1 64.97 26.40 -8.43
C MET A 1 63.61 26.70 -9.07
N ASN A 2 62.69 25.73 -9.10
CA ASN A 2 61.34 25.97 -9.62
C ASN A 2 60.51 26.67 -8.53
N LYS A 3 60.10 27.92 -8.79
CA LYS A 3 59.15 28.64 -7.93
C LYS A 3 57.80 27.90 -8.00
N LYS A 4 57.44 27.18 -6.94
CA LYS A 4 56.10 26.63 -6.80
C LYS A 4 55.12 27.80 -6.62
N ARG A 5 54.20 27.98 -7.58
CA ARG A 5 53.07 28.91 -7.44
C ARG A 5 52.09 28.28 -6.45
N GLY A 6 51.80 28.96 -5.34
CA GLY A 6 50.78 28.56 -4.38
C GLY A 6 49.41 29.09 -4.79
N PHE A 7 48.35 28.37 -4.44
CA PHE A 7 46.96 28.82 -4.58
C PHE A 7 46.69 30.01 -3.65
N THR A 8 45.93 30.99 -4.13
CA THR A 8 45.52 32.13 -3.30
C THR A 8 44.26 31.79 -2.50
N LEU A 9 44.08 32.41 -1.33
CA LEU A 9 42.90 32.20 -0.48
C LEU A 9 41.56 32.44 -1.22
N PRO A 10 41.40 33.51 -2.04
CA PRO A 10 40.18 33.71 -2.82
C PRO A 10 39.92 32.61 -3.85
N GLU A 11 40.97 32.06 -4.45
CA GLU A 11 40.88 31.00 -5.47
C GLU A 11 40.39 29.68 -4.87
N ILE A 12 40.75 29.39 -3.62
CA ILE A 12 40.22 28.21 -2.89
C ILE A 12 38.73 28.41 -2.57
N ILE A 13 38.33 29.60 -2.11
CA ILE A 13 36.94 29.89 -1.74
C ILE A 13 36.02 29.78 -2.94
N THR A 14 36.38 30.38 -4.09
CA THR A 14 35.56 30.30 -5.31
C THR A 14 35.46 28.87 -5.83
N THR A 15 36.55 28.11 -5.81
CA THR A 15 36.55 26.71 -6.26
C THR A 15 35.63 25.84 -5.39
N VAL A 16 35.71 25.97 -4.06
CA VAL A 16 34.83 25.22 -3.15
C VAL A 16 33.36 25.60 -3.32
N ALA A 17 33.07 26.90 -3.53
CA ALA A 17 31.70 27.36 -3.79
C ALA A 17 31.13 26.75 -5.08
N ILE A 18 31.90 26.73 -6.16
CA ILE A 18 31.47 26.13 -7.43
C ILE A 18 31.24 24.62 -7.27
N VAL A 19 32.17 23.91 -6.62
CA VAL A 19 32.03 22.46 -6.38
C VAL A 19 30.79 22.17 -5.53
N GLY A 20 30.50 23.00 -4.51
CA GLY A 20 29.31 22.86 -3.68
C GLY A 20 28.00 23.02 -4.46
N ILE A 21 27.94 24.00 -5.37
CA ILE A 21 26.76 24.23 -6.22
C ILE A 21 26.58 23.10 -7.24
N VAL A 22 27.66 22.62 -7.86
CA VAL A 22 27.56 21.53 -8.84
C VAL A 22 27.16 20.22 -8.17
N THR A 23 27.73 19.90 -7.01
CA THR A 23 27.45 18.64 -6.31
C THR A 23 26.02 18.58 -5.77
N SER A 24 25.46 19.71 -5.29
CA SER A 24 24.08 19.75 -4.79
C SER A 24 23.03 19.43 -5.84
N VAL A 25 23.26 19.77 -7.11
CA VAL A 25 22.36 19.48 -8.23
C VAL A 25 22.66 18.11 -8.87
N ALA A 26 23.93 17.75 -8.99
CA ALA A 26 24.35 16.52 -9.69
C ALA A 26 23.96 15.25 -8.93
N ILE A 27 24.08 15.23 -7.59
CA ILE A 27 23.79 14.04 -6.78
C ILE A 27 22.33 13.58 -6.89
N PRO A 28 21.29 14.41 -6.64
CA PRO A 28 19.90 13.96 -6.74
C PRO A 28 19.53 13.50 -8.14
N SER A 29 20.01 14.20 -9.18
CA SER A 29 19.79 13.82 -10.58
C SER A 29 20.40 12.45 -10.91
N TYR A 30 21.65 12.21 -10.47
CA TYR A 30 22.31 10.92 -10.64
C TYR A 30 21.58 9.79 -9.92
N LEU A 31 21.13 10.02 -8.68
CA LEU A 31 20.38 9.01 -7.92
C LEU A 31 19.05 8.67 -8.60
N GLN A 32 18.32 9.67 -9.10
CA GLN A 32 17.07 9.43 -9.84
C GLN A 32 17.31 8.64 -11.13
N ALA A 33 18.33 9.01 -11.91
CA ALA A 33 18.69 8.28 -13.13
C ALA A 33 19.06 6.81 -12.82
N ARG A 34 19.81 6.57 -11.75
CA ARG A 34 20.17 5.22 -11.30
C ARG A 34 18.94 4.39 -10.90
N LYS A 35 17.97 4.97 -10.18
CA LYS A 35 16.71 4.29 -9.83
C LYS A 35 15.92 3.89 -11.08
N SER A 36 15.78 4.81 -12.04
CA SER A 36 15.08 4.52 -13.29
C SER A 36 15.78 3.41 -14.10
N ALA A 37 17.11 3.41 -14.15
CA ALA A 37 17.88 2.35 -14.79
C ALA A 37 17.70 0.99 -14.08
N ASN A 38 17.74 0.96 -12.75
CA ASN A 38 17.50 -0.25 -11.98
C ASN A 38 16.11 -0.84 -12.25
N MET A 39 15.08 0.00 -12.23
CA MET A 39 13.71 -0.41 -12.55
C MET A 39 13.58 -0.99 -13.98
N GLU A 40 14.26 -0.40 -14.96
CA GLU A 40 14.28 -0.92 -16.34
C GLU A 40 15.02 -2.26 -16.45
N MET A 41 16.16 -2.41 -15.77
CA MET A 41 16.87 -3.69 -15.75
C MET A 41 16.03 -4.79 -15.09
N VAL A 42 15.34 -4.50 -13.97
CA VAL A 42 14.43 -5.46 -13.34
C VAL A 42 13.29 -5.83 -14.29
N ARG A 43 12.65 -4.85 -14.94
CA ARG A 43 11.59 -5.10 -15.93
C ARG A 43 12.09 -6.02 -17.05
N GLN A 44 13.30 -5.82 -17.56
CA GLN A 44 13.89 -6.67 -18.59
C GLN A 44 14.15 -8.10 -18.10
N HIS A 45 14.70 -8.27 -16.90
CA HIS A 45 14.91 -9.60 -16.31
C HIS A 45 13.59 -10.32 -16.00
N MET A 46 12.57 -9.61 -15.50
CA MET A 46 11.23 -10.15 -15.28
C MET A 46 10.61 -10.66 -16.59
N ARG A 47 10.81 -9.94 -17.69
CA ARG A 47 10.36 -10.38 -19.02
C ARG A 47 11.05 -11.67 -19.45
N GLN A 48 12.38 -11.73 -19.27
CA GLN A 48 13.15 -12.95 -19.56
C GLN A 48 12.65 -14.15 -18.73
N VAL A 49 12.36 -13.94 -17.44
CA VAL A 49 11.78 -14.98 -16.59
C VAL A 49 10.43 -15.47 -17.15
N GLY A 50 9.54 -14.55 -17.54
CA GLY A 50 8.24 -14.92 -18.10
C GLY A 50 8.31 -15.67 -19.43
N GLU A 51 9.22 -15.25 -20.32
CA GLU A 51 9.49 -15.93 -21.59
C GLU A 51 9.98 -17.36 -21.33
N LYS A 52 10.95 -17.54 -20.42
CA LYS A 52 11.51 -18.86 -20.08
C LYS A 52 10.54 -19.78 -19.36
N LEU A 53 9.67 -19.25 -18.49
CA LEU A 53 8.61 -20.05 -17.90
C LEU A 53 7.61 -20.56 -18.94
N THR A 54 7.32 -19.75 -19.96
CA THR A 54 6.45 -20.15 -21.08
C THR A 54 7.10 -21.27 -21.90
N GLU A 55 8.41 -21.23 -22.10
CA GLU A 55 9.16 -22.31 -22.77
C GLU A 55 9.17 -23.61 -21.93
N ILE A 56 9.36 -23.50 -20.61
CA ILE A 56 9.34 -24.65 -19.68
C ILE A 56 7.97 -25.35 -19.71
N VAL A 57 6.86 -24.60 -19.65
CA VAL A 57 5.52 -25.21 -19.74
C VAL A 57 5.27 -25.80 -21.12
N GLY A 58 5.83 -25.21 -22.19
CA GLY A 58 5.79 -25.79 -23.53
C GLY A 58 6.49 -27.16 -23.63
N LYS A 59 7.58 -27.37 -22.88
CA LYS A 59 8.33 -28.63 -22.84
C LYS A 59 7.74 -29.66 -21.89
N SER A 60 7.41 -29.26 -20.66
CA SER A 60 7.05 -30.14 -19.56
C SER A 60 5.54 -30.26 -19.32
N GLY A 61 4.76 -29.35 -19.91
CA GLY A 61 3.32 -29.22 -19.69
C GLY A 61 2.93 -28.62 -18.33
N LYS A 62 3.90 -28.26 -17.47
CA LYS A 62 3.64 -27.74 -16.11
C LYS A 62 4.67 -26.69 -15.68
N PHE A 63 4.21 -25.60 -15.07
CA PHE A 63 5.11 -24.62 -14.44
C PHE A 63 5.85 -25.21 -13.25
N PRO A 64 7.07 -24.75 -12.89
CA PRO A 64 7.81 -25.22 -11.71
C PRO A 64 6.97 -25.19 -10.42
N LYS A 65 7.20 -26.12 -9.50
CA LYS A 65 6.53 -26.05 -8.19
C LYS A 65 7.08 -24.88 -7.38
N GLN A 66 6.28 -24.34 -6.49
CA GLN A 66 6.71 -23.24 -5.62
C GLN A 66 7.87 -23.64 -4.69
N GLU A 67 7.84 -24.86 -4.14
CA GLU A 67 8.92 -25.42 -3.32
C GLU A 67 10.27 -25.57 -4.07
N ASP A 68 10.21 -25.70 -5.40
CA ASP A 68 11.38 -25.89 -6.27
C ASP A 68 11.88 -24.57 -6.89
N TRP A 69 11.19 -23.45 -6.65
CA TRP A 69 11.39 -22.20 -7.38
C TRP A 69 12.82 -21.65 -7.32
N TRP A 70 13.49 -21.78 -6.17
CA TRP A 70 14.82 -21.19 -5.98
C TRP A 70 15.94 -22.21 -5.89
N GLU A 71 15.79 -23.22 -5.03
CA GLU A 71 16.87 -24.17 -4.76
C GLU A 71 17.07 -25.17 -5.90
N THR A 72 15.97 -25.66 -6.48
CA THR A 72 16.04 -26.64 -7.56
C THR A 72 16.52 -25.99 -8.87
N MET A 73 16.08 -24.76 -9.17
CA MET A 73 16.50 -24.05 -10.39
C MET A 73 18.01 -23.78 -10.46
N LYS A 74 18.65 -23.47 -9.33
CA LYS A 74 20.11 -23.21 -9.28
C LYS A 74 20.95 -24.41 -9.72
N THR A 75 20.47 -25.62 -9.47
CA THR A 75 21.19 -26.86 -9.74
C THR A 75 20.76 -27.52 -11.05
N SER A 76 19.83 -26.90 -11.77
CA SER A 76 19.29 -27.45 -13.00
C SER A 76 20.31 -27.47 -14.14
N ALA A 77 20.25 -28.54 -14.93
CA ALA A 77 20.96 -28.65 -16.19
C ALA A 77 20.16 -28.09 -17.37
N ASP A 78 18.88 -27.72 -17.19
CA ASP A 78 18.07 -27.13 -18.25
C ASP A 78 18.53 -25.68 -18.52
N PRO A 79 18.87 -25.32 -19.77
CA PRO A 79 19.33 -23.98 -20.11
C PRO A 79 18.30 -22.88 -19.82
N ASP A 80 17.00 -23.18 -19.85
CA ASP A 80 15.95 -22.20 -19.55
C ASP A 80 15.85 -21.93 -18.05
N GLU A 81 16.00 -22.97 -17.22
CA GLU A 81 16.05 -22.83 -15.76
C GLU A 81 17.33 -22.10 -15.30
N GLN A 82 18.45 -22.31 -16.00
CA GLN A 82 19.68 -21.54 -15.78
C GLN A 82 19.50 -20.05 -16.16
N ALA A 83 18.80 -19.76 -17.25
CA ALA A 83 18.50 -18.38 -17.66
C ALA A 83 17.57 -17.66 -16.66
N ILE A 84 16.59 -18.38 -16.09
CA ILE A 84 15.76 -17.87 -14.99
C ILE A 84 16.64 -17.58 -13.77
N THR A 85 17.48 -18.53 -13.36
CA THR A 85 18.38 -18.36 -12.20
C THR A 85 19.31 -17.16 -12.34
N ALA A 86 19.87 -16.95 -13.54
CA ALA A 86 20.70 -15.78 -13.84
C ALA A 86 19.91 -14.47 -13.74
N SER A 87 18.68 -14.46 -14.26
CA SER A 87 17.78 -13.29 -14.19
C SER A 87 17.38 -12.97 -12.75
N LEU A 88 17.03 -13.98 -11.96
CA LEU A 88 16.71 -13.83 -10.55
C LEU A 88 17.91 -13.31 -9.74
N SER A 89 19.11 -13.83 -10.00
CA SER A 89 20.34 -13.32 -9.36
C SER A 89 20.60 -11.85 -9.73
N ALA A 90 20.33 -11.46 -10.97
CA ALA A 90 20.43 -10.06 -11.39
C ALA A 90 19.39 -9.16 -10.70
N ILE A 91 18.14 -9.62 -10.59
CA ILE A 91 17.07 -8.94 -9.84
C ILE A 91 17.45 -8.77 -8.37
N ASP A 92 18.01 -9.82 -7.75
CA ASP A 92 18.47 -9.81 -6.35
C ASP A 92 19.58 -8.77 -6.12
N ASN A 93 20.55 -8.70 -7.04
CA ASN A 93 21.64 -7.72 -7.04
C ASN A 93 21.16 -6.27 -7.28
N LEU A 94 20.02 -6.10 -7.95
CA LEU A 94 19.33 -4.81 -8.11
C LEU A 94 18.45 -4.47 -6.90
N CYS A 95 18.49 -5.31 -5.86
CA CYS A 95 17.82 -5.13 -4.58
C CYS A 95 16.32 -5.31 -4.61
N TYR A 96 15.86 -6.29 -5.38
CA TYR A 96 14.46 -6.70 -5.42
C TYR A 96 14.28 -8.14 -4.92
N THR A 97 13.09 -8.45 -4.43
CA THR A 97 12.69 -9.79 -3.98
C THR A 97 12.60 -10.76 -5.16
N THR A 98 12.85 -12.03 -4.88
CA THR A 98 12.87 -13.12 -5.88
C THR A 98 12.05 -14.33 -5.44
N ASP A 99 11.38 -14.25 -4.29
CA ASP A 99 10.69 -15.33 -3.59
C ASP A 99 9.17 -15.31 -3.80
N GLU A 100 8.61 -14.25 -4.38
CA GLU A 100 7.17 -14.10 -4.61
C GLU A 100 6.67 -14.84 -5.87
N TYR A 101 7.02 -16.11 -5.99
CA TYR A 101 6.50 -17.02 -7.00
C TYR A 101 5.36 -17.88 -6.44
N SER A 102 4.30 -18.04 -7.22
CA SER A 102 3.16 -18.88 -6.88
C SER A 102 2.60 -19.57 -8.13
N THR A 103 2.07 -20.77 -7.96
CA THR A 103 1.42 -21.55 -9.02
C THR A 103 0.20 -22.28 -8.45
N ASN A 104 -0.79 -22.58 -9.29
CA ASN A 104 -1.96 -23.36 -8.87
C ASN A 104 -1.60 -24.85 -8.69
N THR A 105 -2.49 -25.62 -8.06
CA THR A 105 -2.28 -27.07 -7.82
C THR A 105 -2.04 -27.86 -9.11
N ALA A 106 -2.70 -27.48 -10.20
CA ALA A 106 -2.54 -28.11 -11.50
C ALA A 106 -1.21 -27.73 -12.20
N ARG A 107 -0.53 -26.69 -11.73
CA ARG A 107 0.68 -26.09 -12.32
C ARG A 107 0.48 -25.59 -13.75
N THR A 108 -0.73 -25.09 -14.03
CA THR A 108 -1.15 -24.55 -15.32
C THR A 108 -1.25 -23.02 -15.31
N SER A 109 -1.13 -22.38 -14.16
CA SER A 109 -0.96 -20.94 -14.03
C SER A 109 0.21 -20.60 -13.12
N TYR A 110 0.82 -19.43 -13.32
CA TYR A 110 1.80 -18.89 -12.39
C TYR A 110 1.65 -17.38 -12.25
N ARG A 111 2.16 -16.88 -11.13
CA ARG A 111 2.40 -15.46 -10.87
C ARG A 111 3.75 -15.34 -10.20
N PHE A 112 4.62 -14.52 -10.78
CA PHE A 112 5.89 -14.12 -10.21
C PHE A 112 5.92 -12.60 -10.08
N CYS A 113 6.17 -12.12 -8.87
CA CYS A 113 6.35 -10.71 -8.61
C CYS A 113 7.69 -10.43 -7.96
N SER A 114 8.15 -9.19 -8.08
CA SER A 114 9.43 -8.74 -7.56
C SER A 114 9.29 -7.30 -7.09
N ALA A 115 9.65 -7.07 -5.83
CA ALA A 115 9.50 -5.81 -5.12
C ALA A 115 10.84 -5.36 -4.51
N PRO A 116 11.15 -4.06 -4.47
CA PRO A 116 12.26 -3.49 -3.70
C PRO A 116 12.36 -4.06 -2.29
N LYS A 117 13.56 -4.54 -1.92
CA LYS A 117 13.83 -5.04 -0.58
C LYS A 117 13.88 -3.88 0.43
N PRO A 118 13.18 -3.97 1.58
CA PRO A 118 13.14 -2.89 2.55
C PRO A 118 14.50 -2.64 3.23
N ASP A 119 15.27 -3.69 3.51
CA ASP A 119 16.36 -3.61 4.50
C ASP A 119 17.78 -3.59 3.93
N SER A 120 17.99 -4.03 2.69
CA SER A 120 19.35 -4.40 2.22
C SER A 120 20.06 -3.35 1.36
N CYS A 121 19.34 -2.38 0.77
CA CYS A 121 19.93 -1.49 -0.25
C CYS A 121 19.53 -0.02 -0.17
N GLY A 122 18.80 0.38 0.88
CA GLY A 122 18.25 1.71 1.05
C GLY A 122 17.30 2.12 -0.10
N ASN A 123 17.01 3.42 -0.20
CA ASN A 123 16.05 4.00 -1.15
C ASN A 123 16.46 3.93 -2.64
N ASN A 124 17.42 3.08 -3.02
CA ASN A 124 18.08 3.10 -4.34
C ASN A 124 17.59 2.03 -5.34
N ALA A 125 16.84 1.03 -4.90
CA ALA A 125 16.31 -0.04 -5.76
C ALA A 125 15.26 0.49 -6.76
N GLY A 126 14.43 1.42 -6.31
CA GLY A 126 13.26 1.91 -7.03
C GLY A 126 12.03 1.88 -6.12
N ASN A 127 10.86 2.13 -6.69
CA ASN A 127 9.60 2.23 -5.96
C ASN A 127 8.44 1.52 -6.70
N LYS A 128 8.77 0.57 -7.57
CA LYS A 128 7.80 -0.17 -8.39
C LYS A 128 7.93 -1.66 -8.13
N ARG A 129 6.80 -2.36 -8.11
CA ARG A 129 6.74 -3.81 -8.12
C ARG A 129 6.49 -4.26 -9.55
N PHE A 130 7.23 -5.25 -9.97
CA PHE A 130 7.10 -5.83 -11.30
C PHE A 130 6.49 -7.21 -11.16
N CYS A 131 5.50 -7.53 -11.98
CA CYS A 131 4.86 -8.83 -11.99
C CYS A 131 4.79 -9.38 -13.40
N VAL A 132 5.00 -10.69 -13.54
CA VAL A 132 4.76 -11.45 -14.76
C VAL A 132 3.93 -12.68 -14.40
N HIS A 133 2.95 -13.01 -15.23
CA HIS A 133 2.02 -14.09 -14.94
C HIS A 133 1.60 -14.84 -16.20
N TYR A 134 1.07 -16.02 -15.95
CA TYR A 134 0.24 -16.79 -16.86
C TYR A 134 -0.99 -17.21 -16.07
N ASP A 135 -1.85 -16.24 -15.76
CA ASP A 135 -3.01 -16.40 -14.88
C ASP A 135 -4.20 -15.59 -15.44
N ALA A 136 -5.37 -16.22 -15.48
CA ALA A 136 -6.57 -15.65 -16.09
C ALA A 136 -7.13 -14.45 -15.31
N GLN A 137 -6.97 -14.41 -13.98
CA GLN A 137 -7.44 -13.30 -13.15
C GLN A 137 -6.56 -12.06 -13.36
N MET A 138 -5.24 -12.25 -13.39
CA MET A 138 -4.28 -11.17 -13.66
C MET A 138 -4.35 -10.67 -15.12
N SER A 139 -4.88 -11.49 -16.04
CA SER A 139 -5.07 -11.10 -17.45
C SER A 139 -6.06 -9.95 -17.64
N ALA A 140 -6.86 -9.63 -16.61
CA ALA A 140 -7.69 -8.43 -16.59
C ALA A 140 -6.87 -7.14 -16.44
N LEU A 141 -5.66 -7.22 -15.90
CA LEU A 141 -4.78 -6.07 -15.64
C LEU A 141 -3.75 -5.86 -16.76
N PHE A 142 -3.12 -6.94 -17.23
CA PHE A 142 -2.18 -6.92 -18.36
C PHE A 142 -2.06 -8.30 -19.01
N ALA A 143 -1.61 -8.36 -20.26
CA ALA A 143 -1.56 -9.61 -21.01
C ALA A 143 -0.55 -10.63 -20.41
N PRO A 144 -0.82 -11.94 -20.48
CA PRO A 144 0.11 -12.98 -20.04
C PRO A 144 1.50 -12.82 -20.66
N GLY A 145 2.55 -13.00 -19.85
CA GLY A 145 3.95 -12.85 -20.27
C GLY A 145 4.43 -11.40 -20.47
N VAL A 146 3.53 -10.40 -20.38
CA VAL A 146 3.93 -8.99 -20.29
C VAL A 146 4.30 -8.69 -18.85
N VAL A 147 5.31 -7.85 -18.65
CA VAL A 147 5.67 -7.36 -17.31
C VAL A 147 4.75 -6.21 -16.96
N GLY A 148 3.84 -6.45 -16.02
CA GLY A 148 3.01 -5.42 -15.43
C GLY A 148 3.79 -4.63 -14.40
N GLU A 149 3.61 -3.31 -14.44
CA GLU A 149 4.08 -2.41 -13.39
C GLU A 149 2.95 -2.18 -12.41
N VAL A 150 3.11 -2.70 -11.20
CA VAL A 150 2.24 -2.36 -10.09
C VAL A 150 3.04 -1.38 -9.25
N GLY A 151 2.70 -0.09 -9.31
CA GLY A 151 3.42 0.90 -8.48
C GLY A 151 3.30 0.48 -7.01
N MET A 152 4.41 0.43 -6.26
CA MET A 152 4.40 -0.02 -4.85
C MET A 152 3.62 0.87 -3.89
N TYR A 153 3.02 1.94 -4.40
CA TYR A 153 2.17 2.86 -3.67
C TYR A 153 0.69 2.55 -3.89
N ASP A 154 0.34 1.25 -3.84
CA ASP A 154 -0.93 0.81 -3.28
C ASP A 154 -0.62 0.32 -1.85
N ASN A 155 -0.88 1.22 -0.91
CA ASN A 155 -0.36 1.26 0.46
C ASN A 155 -0.92 0.15 1.34
N ILE A 156 -0.13 -0.87 1.68
CA ILE A 156 -0.49 -1.68 2.85
C ILE A 156 0.59 -1.85 3.91
N GLN A 157 1.90 -1.66 3.65
CA GLN A 157 2.83 -1.95 4.75
C GLN A 157 3.89 -0.94 5.18
N GLN A 158 4.38 0.03 4.41
CA GLN A 158 5.46 0.87 4.95
C GLN A 158 5.44 2.32 4.43
N GLN A 159 5.05 3.22 5.34
CA GLN A 159 5.18 4.70 5.34
C GLN A 159 3.95 5.49 4.86
N PRO A 160 3.69 6.64 5.52
CA PRO A 160 2.35 7.11 5.86
C PRO A 160 1.65 7.62 4.60
N MET A 161 0.35 7.33 4.51
CA MET A 161 -0.54 8.13 3.68
C MET A 161 -0.20 9.59 3.95
N GLU A 162 -0.05 10.41 2.90
CA GLU A 162 -0.16 11.85 3.07
C GLU A 162 -1.57 12.13 3.60
N TRP A 163 -1.66 12.13 4.93
CA TRP A 163 -2.67 12.64 5.83
C TRP A 163 -4.07 12.87 5.24
N MET A 164 -4.77 11.79 4.87
CA MET A 164 -6.14 11.69 5.35
C MET A 164 -6.02 11.42 6.85
N SER A 165 -6.22 12.48 7.65
CA SER A 165 -6.13 12.47 9.11
C SER A 165 -6.66 11.14 9.65
N PRO A 166 -5.85 10.35 10.38
CA PRO A 166 -6.35 9.15 11.02
C PRO A 166 -7.38 9.58 12.05
N PHE A 167 -8.67 9.51 11.69
CA PHE A 167 -9.71 9.51 12.70
C PHE A 167 -9.53 8.23 13.50
N ALA A 168 -8.93 8.37 14.68
CA ALA A 168 -8.88 7.33 15.68
C ALA A 168 -10.31 7.11 16.21
N GLU A 169 -11.12 6.38 15.45
CA GLU A 169 -12.38 5.84 15.96
C GLU A 169 -12.03 4.63 16.82
N ASN A 170 -11.95 4.87 18.13
CA ASN A 170 -11.95 3.79 19.10
C ASN A 170 -13.24 2.99 18.88
N TRP A 171 -13.20 1.65 18.86
CA TRP A 171 -14.41 0.83 18.73
C TRP A 171 -15.47 1.20 19.78
N THR A 172 -15.04 1.65 20.97
CA THR A 172 -15.97 2.21 21.96
C THR A 172 -16.52 3.58 21.60
N THR A 173 -15.86 4.43 20.81
CA THR A 173 -16.45 5.67 20.26
C THR A 173 -17.32 5.40 19.02
N LEU A 174 -16.97 4.39 18.23
CA LEU A 174 -17.82 3.74 17.23
C LEU A 174 -19.09 3.16 17.87
N ALA A 175 -18.96 2.66 19.10
CA ALA A 175 -20.04 2.12 19.90
C ALA A 175 -20.77 3.15 20.78
N ASN A 176 -20.15 4.29 21.14
CA ASN A 176 -20.72 5.28 22.07
C ASN A 176 -21.08 6.61 21.41
N GLY A 177 -20.33 7.07 20.40
CA GLY A 177 -20.68 8.23 19.56
C GLY A 177 -21.82 7.93 18.58
N THR A 178 -21.98 6.65 18.26
CA THR A 178 -23.16 6.03 17.67
C THR A 178 -23.64 4.89 18.56
N ALA A 179 -24.12 5.21 19.76
CA ALA A 179 -24.80 4.24 20.64
C ALA A 179 -25.94 3.47 19.93
N SER A 180 -26.41 3.97 18.78
CA SER A 180 -27.37 3.30 17.91
C SER A 180 -26.76 2.30 16.92
N VAL A 181 -25.48 2.35 16.56
CA VAL A 181 -24.90 1.49 15.52
C VAL A 181 -24.28 0.22 16.11
N ALA A 182 -23.48 0.31 17.17
CA ALA A 182 -22.92 -0.90 17.80
C ALA A 182 -23.98 -1.80 18.45
N SER A 183 -25.12 -1.24 18.87
CA SER A 183 -26.28 -2.02 19.33
C SER A 183 -27.10 -2.65 18.18
N LYS A 184 -26.82 -2.28 16.92
CA LYS A 184 -27.51 -2.75 15.70
C LYS A 184 -26.63 -3.56 14.74
N ILE A 185 -25.30 -3.51 14.90
CA ILE A 185 -24.38 -4.43 14.22
C ILE A 185 -24.61 -5.82 14.81
N ASN A 186 -25.51 -6.57 14.18
CA ASN A 186 -25.89 -7.91 14.63
C ASN A 186 -25.04 -9.00 13.99
N SER A 187 -24.17 -8.63 13.04
CA SER A 187 -23.37 -9.57 12.27
C SER A 187 -22.07 -8.97 11.75
N ILE A 188 -21.10 -9.83 11.45
CA ILE A 188 -19.85 -9.47 10.75
C ILE A 188 -20.12 -8.85 9.39
N ALA A 189 -21.18 -9.28 8.70
CA ALA A 189 -21.60 -8.69 7.44
C ALA A 189 -22.01 -7.21 7.60
N ASP A 190 -22.61 -6.83 8.73
CA ASP A 190 -22.95 -5.44 9.01
C ASP A 190 -21.70 -4.57 9.27
N VAL A 191 -20.65 -5.15 9.84
CA VAL A 191 -19.33 -4.48 10.01
C VAL A 191 -18.66 -4.25 8.67
N ALA A 192 -18.63 -5.27 7.80
CA ALA A 192 -18.07 -5.16 6.46
C ALA A 192 -18.76 -4.05 5.64
N LYS A 193 -20.10 -4.04 5.64
CA LYS A 193 -20.90 -2.99 4.98
C LYS A 193 -20.66 -1.60 5.58
N TRP A 194 -20.48 -1.51 6.89
CA TRP A 194 -20.14 -0.25 7.56
C TRP A 194 -18.80 0.30 7.09
N LEU A 195 -17.77 -0.56 7.03
CA LEU A 195 -16.42 -0.19 6.58
C LEU A 195 -16.43 0.27 5.12
N GLU A 196 -17.17 -0.43 4.26
CA GLU A 196 -17.37 -0.04 2.86
C GLU A 196 -18.04 1.33 2.78
N LEU A 197 -19.14 1.55 3.51
CA LEU A 197 -19.85 2.82 3.50
C LEU A 197 -18.99 3.97 4.02
N LYS A 198 -18.15 3.73 5.03
CA LYS A 198 -17.21 4.73 5.56
C LYS A 198 -16.11 5.10 4.58
N ALA A 199 -15.55 4.11 3.89
CA ALA A 199 -14.59 4.38 2.82
C ALA A 199 -15.20 5.27 1.73
N MET A 200 -16.46 5.01 1.38
CA MET A 200 -17.21 5.83 0.42
C MET A 200 -17.52 7.23 0.94
N GLN A 201 -17.89 7.36 2.22
CA GLN A 201 -18.12 8.66 2.85
C GLN A 201 -16.90 9.56 2.67
N GLU A 202 -15.72 9.08 3.10
CA GLU A 202 -14.51 9.89 3.06
C GLU A 202 -14.07 10.21 1.64
N TYR A 203 -14.26 9.27 0.71
CA TYR A 203 -14.07 9.53 -0.70
C TYR A 203 -14.94 10.72 -1.16
N PHE A 204 -16.23 10.76 -0.83
CA PHE A 204 -17.11 11.87 -1.21
C PHE A 204 -16.81 13.17 -0.46
N ASP A 205 -16.55 13.12 0.85
CA ASP A 205 -16.17 14.29 1.66
C ASP A 205 -14.93 14.99 1.05
N TYR A 206 -13.95 14.20 0.60
CA TYR A 206 -12.77 14.73 -0.08
C TYR A 206 -13.10 15.45 -1.39
N TYR A 207 -13.97 14.86 -2.23
CA TYR A 207 -14.43 15.46 -3.49
C TYR A 207 -15.20 16.76 -3.26
N GLU A 208 -16.04 16.81 -2.22
CA GLU A 208 -16.78 18.01 -1.81
C GLU A 208 -15.83 19.13 -1.34
N ASP A 209 -14.82 18.80 -0.53
CA ASP A 209 -13.89 19.77 0.05
C ASP A 209 -12.88 20.36 -0.95
N HIS A 210 -12.43 19.57 -1.92
CA HIS A 210 -11.35 19.96 -2.85
C HIS A 210 -11.84 20.29 -4.26
N GLY A 211 -13.13 20.08 -4.53
CA GLY A 211 -13.76 20.24 -5.84
C GLY A 211 -13.32 19.16 -6.84
N HIS A 212 -14.12 18.94 -7.90
CA HIS A 212 -13.79 18.02 -9.00
C HIS A 212 -12.59 18.49 -9.87
N ALA A 213 -11.82 19.48 -9.41
CA ALA A 213 -10.80 20.14 -10.21
C ALA A 213 -9.58 19.22 -10.42
N PRO A 214 -9.25 18.86 -11.67
CA PRO A 214 -8.23 17.86 -12.00
C PRO A 214 -6.77 18.36 -11.86
N SER A 215 -6.52 19.43 -11.10
CA SER A 215 -5.20 20.09 -11.09
C SER A 215 -4.13 19.37 -10.28
N TYR A 216 -4.49 18.37 -9.46
CA TYR A 216 -3.52 17.56 -8.74
C TYR A 216 -3.45 16.13 -9.29
N GLN A 217 -2.60 15.97 -10.29
CA GLN A 217 -2.29 14.70 -10.95
C GLN A 217 -1.70 13.65 -9.97
N LEU A 218 -1.05 14.10 -8.89
CA LEU A 218 -0.53 13.24 -7.81
C LEU A 218 -1.66 12.53 -7.05
N TRP A 219 -2.79 13.22 -6.86
CA TRP A 219 -3.95 12.72 -6.11
C TRP A 219 -4.90 11.90 -6.98
N GLN A 220 -4.93 12.14 -8.29
CA GLN A 220 -5.62 11.24 -9.22
C GLN A 220 -4.98 9.85 -9.26
N ASP A 221 -3.65 9.76 -9.08
CA ASP A 221 -2.93 8.48 -9.00
C ASP A 221 -3.11 7.77 -7.65
N ILE A 222 -3.40 8.50 -6.57
CA ILE A 222 -3.76 7.95 -5.26
C ILE A 222 -5.23 7.50 -5.25
N LEU A 223 -6.11 8.21 -5.96
CA LEU A 223 -7.53 7.87 -6.12
C LEU A 223 -7.81 6.86 -7.25
N SER A 224 -6.83 6.56 -8.11
CA SER A 224 -6.89 5.50 -9.12
C SER A 224 -6.48 4.13 -8.57
N LYS A 225 -6.05 4.12 -7.30
CA LYS A 225 -5.36 3.04 -6.60
C LYS A 225 -6.08 2.80 -5.27
N THR A 226 -7.08 1.95 -5.33
CA THR A 226 -8.23 1.93 -4.40
C THR A 226 -7.96 1.18 -3.11
N SER A 227 -6.79 1.39 -2.50
CA SER A 227 -6.49 0.90 -1.16
C SER A 227 -6.86 1.97 -0.12
N TYR A 228 -7.78 1.64 0.78
CA TYR A 228 -8.12 2.46 1.93
C TYR A 228 -7.53 1.83 3.19
N ALA A 229 -6.82 2.62 4.00
CA ALA A 229 -6.26 2.12 5.25
C ALA A 229 -6.76 2.95 6.44
N ARG A 230 -7.29 2.27 7.47
CA ARG A 230 -7.72 2.90 8.71
C ARG A 230 -7.29 2.08 9.92
N ASN A 231 -6.82 2.79 10.93
CA ASN A 231 -6.45 2.19 12.20
C ASN A 231 -7.71 1.98 13.05
N ILE A 232 -7.96 0.74 13.48
CA ILE A 232 -9.12 0.40 14.30
C ILE A 232 -8.64 -0.22 15.61
N TYR A 233 -9.17 0.28 16.72
CA TYR A 233 -8.78 -0.15 18.06
C TYR A 233 -9.67 -1.29 18.52
N PHE A 234 -9.06 -2.42 18.89
CA PHE A 234 -9.76 -3.55 19.48
C PHE A 234 -9.25 -3.78 20.92
N GLN A 235 -10.15 -4.17 21.82
CA GLN A 235 -9.83 -4.39 23.23
C GLN A 235 -10.12 -5.84 23.62
N GLY A 236 -9.08 -6.62 23.95
CA GLY A 236 -9.22 -7.98 24.45
C GLY A 236 -9.00 -9.08 23.40
N ASN A 237 -9.84 -10.11 23.41
CA ASN A 237 -9.74 -11.32 22.57
C ASN A 237 -10.29 -11.14 21.13
N ASP A 238 -10.48 -9.90 20.70
CA ASP A 238 -11.09 -9.51 19.42
C ASP A 238 -10.31 -9.94 18.16
N GLY A 239 -9.15 -10.60 18.31
CA GLY A 239 -8.41 -11.17 17.19
C GLY A 239 -9.24 -12.17 16.37
N GLU A 240 -10.12 -12.93 17.02
CA GLU A 240 -11.03 -13.84 16.33
C GLU A 240 -12.04 -13.10 15.44
N TRP A 241 -12.54 -11.96 15.89
CA TRP A 241 -13.45 -11.12 15.10
C TRP A 241 -12.77 -10.58 13.85
N LEU A 242 -11.52 -10.15 13.97
CA LEU A 242 -10.74 -9.66 12.84
C LEU A 242 -10.51 -10.73 11.78
N THR A 243 -10.23 -11.97 12.20
CA THR A 243 -10.14 -13.10 11.27
C THR A 243 -11.48 -13.32 10.57
N GLN A 244 -12.60 -13.36 11.31
CA GLN A 244 -13.91 -13.61 10.71
C GLN A 244 -14.37 -12.47 9.77
N ILE A 245 -14.06 -11.21 10.09
CA ILE A 245 -14.28 -10.06 9.20
C ILE A 245 -13.43 -10.21 7.94
N GLY A 246 -12.16 -10.57 8.10
CA GLY A 246 -11.22 -10.77 6.99
C GLY A 246 -11.71 -11.87 6.05
N ASP A 247 -12.12 -13.02 6.60
CA ASP A 247 -12.67 -14.14 5.83
C ASP A 247 -13.95 -13.74 5.09
N HIS A 248 -14.83 -12.96 5.74
CA HIS A 248 -16.07 -12.49 5.12
C HIS A 248 -15.80 -11.54 3.96
N LEU A 249 -14.94 -10.54 4.16
CA LEU A 249 -14.55 -9.60 3.10
C LEU A 249 -13.85 -10.32 1.95
N GLN A 250 -12.96 -11.27 2.25
CA GLN A 250 -12.28 -12.07 1.25
C GLN A 250 -13.27 -12.91 0.42
N SER A 251 -14.34 -13.42 1.05
CA SER A 251 -15.41 -14.14 0.33
C SER A 251 -16.18 -13.26 -0.67
N GLN A 252 -16.14 -11.94 -0.47
CA GLN A 252 -16.72 -10.93 -1.37
C GLN A 252 -15.70 -10.39 -2.38
N GLY A 253 -14.47 -10.91 -2.39
CA GLY A 253 -13.39 -10.44 -3.25
C GLY A 253 -12.69 -9.17 -2.76
N ILE A 254 -12.93 -8.76 -1.51
CA ILE A 254 -12.30 -7.60 -0.86
C ILE A 254 -11.11 -8.08 -0.05
N THR A 255 -9.92 -7.57 -0.36
CA THR A 255 -8.71 -7.92 0.41
C THR A 255 -8.64 -7.05 1.65
N MET A 256 -8.61 -7.67 2.82
CA MET A 256 -8.31 -7.02 4.10
C MET A 256 -6.95 -7.48 4.61
N ILE A 257 -6.10 -6.53 4.97
CA ILE A 257 -4.82 -6.80 5.62
C ILE A 257 -4.89 -6.22 7.03
N VAL A 258 -4.61 -7.09 7.99
CA VAL A 258 -4.62 -6.75 9.41
C VAL A 258 -3.19 -6.81 9.90
N ASN A 259 -2.63 -5.65 10.19
CA ASN A 259 -1.31 -5.53 10.79
C ASN A 259 -1.49 -5.30 12.29
N LYS A 260 -1.17 -6.32 13.10
CA LYS A 260 -1.03 -6.12 14.53
C LYS A 260 0.20 -5.24 14.76
N ASN A 261 0.02 -4.05 15.31
CA ASN A 261 1.15 -3.16 15.59
C ASN A 261 1.93 -3.75 16.79
N PRO A 262 3.24 -3.99 16.63
CA PRO A 262 4.06 -4.60 17.68
C PRO A 262 4.36 -3.68 18.86
N THR A 263 4.14 -2.37 18.72
CA THR A 263 4.43 -1.37 19.75
C THR A 263 3.26 -1.28 20.73
N ASN A 264 3.53 -1.02 22.01
CA ASN A 264 2.48 -0.65 22.96
C ASN A 264 1.64 0.46 22.33
N SER A 265 0.33 0.21 22.21
CA SER A 265 -0.63 1.05 21.49
C SER A 265 -0.61 2.51 21.94
N ILE A 266 -0.29 2.74 23.21
CA ILE A 266 -0.15 4.05 23.81
C ILE A 266 1.06 4.81 23.23
N ASP A 267 2.20 4.16 23.04
CA ASP A 267 3.42 4.81 22.56
C ASP A 267 3.28 5.25 21.10
N TYR A 268 2.68 4.41 20.25
CA TYR A 268 2.41 4.77 18.85
C TYR A 268 1.47 5.98 18.76
N VAL A 269 0.33 5.93 19.47
CA VAL A 269 -0.64 7.03 19.39
C VAL A 269 -0.07 8.31 20.01
N ASN A 270 0.68 8.21 21.12
CA ASN A 270 1.37 9.37 21.69
C ASN A 270 2.38 9.96 20.71
N SER A 271 3.14 9.12 19.99
CA SER A 271 4.10 9.61 18.99
C SER A 271 3.43 10.34 17.83
N GLU A 272 2.22 9.94 17.41
CA GLU A 272 1.45 10.70 16.41
C GLU A 272 0.90 12.01 16.97
N ILE A 273 0.37 11.99 18.19
CA ILE A 273 -0.10 13.21 18.86
C ILE A 273 1.05 14.21 18.98
N ASP A 274 2.22 13.76 19.43
CA ASP A 274 3.41 14.59 19.56
C ASP A 274 3.86 15.14 18.21
N PHE A 275 3.86 14.32 17.15
CA PHE A 275 4.14 14.78 15.78
C PHE A 275 3.21 15.94 15.36
N TYR A 276 1.90 15.85 15.63
CA TYR A 276 0.96 16.92 15.29
C TYR A 276 1.18 18.19 16.10
N TRP A 277 1.46 18.06 17.40
CA TRP A 277 1.81 19.20 18.25
C TRP A 277 3.07 19.89 17.76
N GLU A 278 4.10 19.13 17.37
CA GLU A 278 5.36 19.67 16.87
C GLU A 278 5.21 20.29 15.48
N THR A 279 4.41 19.69 14.59
CA THR A 279 4.31 20.10 13.19
C THR A 279 3.28 21.21 12.97
N TYR A 280 2.13 21.15 13.65
CA TYR A 280 0.97 22.00 13.39
C TYR A 280 0.54 22.85 14.59
N GLY A 281 1.27 22.79 15.71
CA GLY A 281 0.95 23.54 16.92
C GLY A 281 -0.25 22.99 17.71
N GLY A 282 -0.67 21.77 17.37
CA GLY A 282 -1.75 21.05 18.02
C GLY A 282 -2.52 20.14 17.06
N PRO A 283 -3.23 19.13 17.56
CA PRO A 283 -4.16 18.37 16.74
C PRO A 283 -5.32 19.27 16.28
N PRO A 284 -5.97 18.95 15.15
CA PRO A 284 -7.18 19.64 14.70
C PRO A 284 -8.22 19.73 15.83
N SER A 285 -8.94 20.85 15.93
CA SER A 285 -9.99 21.02 16.95
C SER A 285 -11.12 19.99 16.83
N SER A 286 -11.28 19.37 15.65
CA SER A 286 -12.19 18.26 15.38
C SER A 286 -11.75 16.93 16.00
N TRP A 287 -10.52 16.83 16.49
CA TRP A 287 -10.08 15.61 17.16
C TRP A 287 -10.81 15.48 18.50
N PRO A 288 -11.44 14.32 18.78
CA PRO A 288 -12.13 14.08 20.05
C PRO A 288 -11.19 14.12 21.27
N TYR A 289 -9.88 14.20 21.04
CA TYR A 289 -8.81 14.24 22.05
C TYR A 289 -8.04 15.57 22.10
N SER A 290 -8.49 16.61 21.39
CA SER A 290 -7.75 17.87 21.21
C SER A 290 -7.47 18.64 22.52
N SER A 291 -8.19 18.35 23.60
CA SER A 291 -8.07 19.06 24.88
C SER A 291 -7.30 18.29 25.97
N SER A 292 -6.92 17.02 25.77
CA SER A 292 -6.21 16.23 26.79
C SER A 292 -5.14 15.33 26.17
N ARG A 293 -3.87 15.53 26.56
CA ARG A 293 -2.75 14.61 26.25
C ARG A 293 -2.92 13.19 26.81
N ASN A 294 -3.98 12.93 27.58
CA ASN A 294 -4.19 11.64 28.24
C ASN A 294 -5.26 10.83 27.50
N LEU A 295 -4.81 9.82 26.76
CA LEU A 295 -5.65 8.73 26.24
C LEU A 295 -5.96 7.72 27.36
N SER A 296 -6.51 8.17 28.47
CA SER A 296 -6.84 7.34 29.64
C SER A 296 -7.91 6.26 29.38
N TYR A 297 -8.38 6.12 28.14
CA TYR A 297 -9.36 5.13 27.70
C TYR A 297 -8.75 3.92 27.00
N ILE A 298 -7.45 3.97 26.64
CA ILE A 298 -6.75 2.79 26.12
C ILE A 298 -6.24 2.03 27.33
N SER A 299 -6.89 0.90 27.63
CA SER A 299 -6.44 0.02 28.70
C SER A 299 -5.04 -0.50 28.38
N GLU A 300 -4.17 -0.47 29.39
CA GLU A 300 -2.86 -1.10 29.32
C GLU A 300 -3.05 -2.59 28.96
N GLY A 301 -2.46 -3.03 27.85
CA GLY A 301 -2.65 -4.39 27.29
C GLY A 301 -3.64 -4.52 26.12
N ALA A 302 -4.24 -3.43 25.63
CA ALA A 302 -5.04 -3.48 24.40
C ALA A 302 -4.17 -3.77 23.16
N ASN A 303 -4.61 -4.72 22.32
CA ASN A 303 -3.95 -5.03 21.06
C ASN A 303 -4.33 -3.98 20.00
N TYR A 304 -3.34 -3.39 19.32
CA TYR A 304 -3.59 -2.45 18.24
C TYR A 304 -3.54 -3.16 16.89
N TYR A 305 -4.54 -2.89 16.05
CA TYR A 305 -4.59 -3.39 14.70
C TYR A 305 -4.73 -2.23 13.71
N GLN A 306 -3.80 -2.15 12.77
CA GLN A 306 -3.98 -1.37 11.56
C GLN A 306 -4.71 -2.24 10.55
N ILE A 307 -5.83 -1.76 10.01
CA ILE A 307 -6.58 -2.48 8.99
C ILE A 307 -6.50 -1.70 7.69
N SER A 308 -6.06 -2.38 6.65
CA SER A 308 -6.08 -1.87 5.29
C SER A 308 -7.02 -2.73 4.47
N TYR A 309 -7.88 -2.12 3.68
CA TYR A 309 -8.83 -2.80 2.83
C TYR A 309 -8.87 -2.16 1.45
N GLU A 310 -9.04 -3.00 0.43
CA GLU A 310 -9.12 -2.56 -0.97
C GLU A 310 -10.57 -2.69 -1.45
N PHE A 311 -11.23 -1.57 -1.73
CA PHE A 311 -12.59 -1.55 -2.25
C PHE A 311 -12.58 -1.15 -3.72
N ASN A 312 -13.42 -1.79 -4.54
CA ASN A 312 -13.65 -1.30 -5.90
C ASN A 312 -14.38 0.05 -5.82
N ARG A 313 -13.80 1.07 -6.46
CA ARG A 313 -14.43 2.40 -6.54
C ARG A 313 -15.78 2.31 -7.27
N PRO A 314 -16.81 3.06 -6.84
CA PRO A 314 -17.97 3.29 -7.66
C PRO A 314 -17.57 3.85 -9.03
N PRO A 315 -18.34 3.55 -10.09
CA PRO A 315 -18.14 4.19 -11.38
C PRO A 315 -18.12 5.71 -11.22
N LEU A 316 -17.18 6.37 -11.91
CA LEU A 316 -17.03 7.84 -11.94
C LEU A 316 -18.31 8.60 -12.33
N GLU A 317 -19.29 7.91 -12.88
CA GLU A 317 -20.59 8.46 -13.30
C GLU A 317 -21.51 8.84 -12.13
N GLN A 318 -21.12 8.54 -10.88
CA GLN A 318 -21.83 8.95 -9.68
C GLN A 318 -21.09 10.12 -9.04
N GLU A 319 -21.54 11.34 -9.34
CA GLU A 319 -20.88 12.58 -8.94
C GLU A 319 -21.24 12.99 -7.50
N THR A 320 -22.30 12.40 -6.93
CA THR A 320 -22.79 12.77 -5.59
C THR A 320 -23.08 11.57 -4.68
N LYS A 321 -23.00 11.78 -3.36
CA LYS A 321 -23.44 10.80 -2.33
C LYS A 321 -24.87 10.32 -2.58
N ALA A 322 -25.77 11.22 -2.99
CA ALA A 322 -27.17 10.91 -3.26
C ALA A 322 -27.34 9.95 -4.45
N GLU A 323 -26.57 10.14 -5.52
CA GLU A 323 -26.56 9.23 -6.69
C GLU A 323 -26.01 7.86 -6.31
N TYR A 324 -24.96 7.80 -5.48
CA TYR A 324 -24.41 6.55 -4.96
C TYR A 324 -25.45 5.78 -4.14
N VAL A 325 -26.16 6.45 -3.23
CA VAL A 325 -27.26 5.83 -2.47
C VAL A 325 -28.39 5.37 -3.40
N ALA A 326 -28.76 6.17 -4.40
CA ALA A 326 -29.84 5.85 -5.33
C ALA A 326 -29.55 4.60 -6.18
N THR A 327 -28.29 4.40 -6.55
CA THR A 327 -27.83 3.34 -7.47
C THR A 327 -27.38 2.06 -6.75
N ASN A 328 -27.17 2.10 -5.44
CA ASN A 328 -26.74 0.96 -4.63
C ASN A 328 -27.82 0.54 -3.62
N PRO A 329 -28.72 -0.41 -3.97
CA PRO A 329 -29.83 -0.83 -3.11
C PRO A 329 -29.40 -1.31 -1.72
N TRP A 330 -28.22 -1.92 -1.62
CA TRP A 330 -27.68 -2.40 -0.35
C TRP A 330 -27.39 -1.25 0.62
N VAL A 331 -26.99 -0.07 0.13
CA VAL A 331 -26.74 1.13 0.94
C VAL A 331 -28.05 1.63 1.53
N GLN A 332 -29.10 1.69 0.72
CA GLN A 332 -30.44 2.08 1.18
C GLN A 332 -30.94 1.14 2.27
N GLU A 333 -30.86 -0.18 2.04
CA GLU A 333 -31.29 -1.19 3.02
C GLU A 333 -30.48 -1.07 4.32
N TYR A 334 -29.16 -0.91 4.20
CA TYR A 334 -28.27 -0.76 5.34
C TYR A 334 -28.58 0.50 6.14
N CYS A 335 -28.77 1.64 5.46
CA CYS A 335 -29.02 2.93 6.11
C CYS A 335 -30.42 3.06 6.71
N GLN A 336 -31.43 2.40 6.13
CA GLN A 336 -32.75 2.28 6.75
C GLN A 336 -32.70 1.49 8.07
N ARG A 337 -31.85 0.45 8.14
CA ARG A 337 -31.68 -0.37 9.35
C ARG A 337 -30.84 0.34 10.41
N ASN A 338 -29.73 0.94 10.00
CA ASN A 338 -28.67 1.36 10.90
C ASN A 338 -28.59 2.86 11.17
N ASP A 339 -29.40 3.69 10.49
CA ASP A 339 -29.35 5.16 10.56
C ASP A 339 -27.97 5.73 10.17
N CYS A 340 -27.82 6.04 8.88
CA CYS A 340 -26.60 6.63 8.33
C CYS A 340 -26.60 8.17 8.29
N SER A 341 -27.50 8.85 9.01
CA SER A 341 -27.61 10.32 8.97
C SER A 341 -26.28 11.02 9.29
N GLY A 342 -25.52 10.50 10.25
CA GLY A 342 -24.19 11.02 10.61
C GLY A 342 -23.08 10.80 9.57
N MET A 343 -23.35 10.05 8.50
CA MET A 343 -22.41 9.84 7.38
C MET A 343 -22.76 10.65 6.14
N GLY A 344 -23.82 11.47 6.18
CA GLY A 344 -24.31 12.18 5.00
C GLY A 344 -25.00 11.27 3.97
N PHE A 345 -25.30 10.02 4.33
CA PHE A 345 -26.09 9.07 3.51
C PHE A 345 -27.55 8.93 3.98
N GLY A 346 -27.98 9.78 4.91
CA GLY A 346 -29.38 9.88 5.33
C GLY A 346 -30.26 10.52 4.25
N SER A 347 -31.54 10.13 4.23
CA SER A 347 -32.59 10.63 3.32
C SER A 347 -32.91 12.10 3.47
#